data_AF-A0A9X2A2G6-F1
#
_entry.id   AF-A0A9X2A2G6-F1
#
_cell.length_a   1.000
_cell.length_b   1.000
_cell.length_c   1.000
_cell.angle_alpha   90.00
_cell.angle_beta   90.00
_cell.angle_gamma   90.00
#
_symmetry.space_group_name_H-M   'P 1'
#
loop_
_entity.id
_entity.type
_entity.pdbx_description
1 polymer ?
#
loop_
_entity_poly.entity_id
_entity_poly.type
_entity_poly.pdbx_seq_one_letter_code
_entity_poly.pdbx_strand_id
1 'polypeptide(L)' 'LQLYLNEFIYKLNRRYFGEKLFDRLVIAGITGYD' A
#
# COMPACT_ATOMS: atom_id res chain seq x y z
N LEU A 1 8.56 12.78 -10.39
CA LEU A 1 7.18 12.39 -10.74
C LEU A 1 6.77 11.04 -10.16
N GLN A 2 7.59 9.98 -10.31
CA GLN A 2 7.29 8.64 -9.77
C GLN A 2 6.99 8.62 -8.26
N LEU A 3 7.74 9.37 -7.44
CA LEU A 3 7.53 9.46 -6.00
C LEU A 3 6.13 10.00 -5.62
N TYR A 4 5.64 11.01 -6.35
CA TYR A 4 4.33 11.60 -6.11
C TYR A 4 3.20 10.62 -6.42
N LEU A 5 3.32 9.88 -7.53
CA LEU A 5 2.35 8.85 -7.89
C LEU A 5 2.32 7.71 -6.85
N ASN A 6 3.49 7.28 -6.39
CA ASN A 6 3.59 6.26 -5.35
C ASN A 6 2.92 6.71 -4.05
N GLU A 7 3.16 7.95 -3.63
CA GLU A 7 2.53 8.52 -2.44
C GLU A 7 1.01 8.67 -2.60
N PHE A 8 0.54 9.08 -3.78
CA PHE A 8 -0.88 9.16 -4.09
C PHE A 8 -1.56 7.79 -4.00
N ILE A 9 -1.00 6.76 -4.66
CA ILE A 9 -1.54 5.39 -4.66
C ILE A 9 -1.55 4.82 -3.23
N TYR A 10 -0.48 5.04 -2.46
CA TYR A 10 -0.40 4.61 -1.06
C TYR A 10 -1.54 5.19 -0.22
N LYS A 11 -1.76 6.52 -0.30
CA LYS A 11 -2.82 7.21 0.46
C LYS A 11 -4.21 6.78 0.02
N LEU A 12 -4.42 6.61 -1.29
CA LEU A 12 -5.69 6.16 -1.86
C LEU A 12 -6.07 4.76 -1.37
N ASN A 13 -5.14 3.81 -1.47
CA ASN A 13 -5.37 2.43 -1.03
C ASN A 13 -5.59 2.35 0.50
N ARG A 14 -4.83 3.10 1.30
CA ARG A 14 -5.04 3.14 2.76
C ARG A 14 -6.43 3.63 3.14
N ARG A 15 -6.97 4.65 2.44
CA ARG A 15 -8.33 5.16 2.69
C ARG A 15 -9.41 4.18 2.25
N TYR A 16 -9.21 3.45 1.16
CA TYR A 16 -10.21 2.53 0.62
C TYR A 16 -10.28 1.21 1.39
N PHE A 17 -9.14 0.60 1.70
CA PHE A 17 -9.09 -0.68 2.42
C PHE A 17 -9.18 -0.53 3.94
N GLY A 18 -8.98 0.69 4.45
CA GLY A 18 -8.83 0.93 5.88
C GLY A 18 -7.51 0.38 6.43
N GLU A 19 -7.16 0.76 7.66
CA GLU A 19 -5.82 0.51 8.19
C GLU A 19 -5.46 -0.97 8.31
N LYS A 20 -6.36 -1.79 8.88
CA LYS A 20 -6.05 -3.19 9.20
C LYS A 20 -5.85 -4.09 7.97
N LEU A 21 -6.65 -3.90 6.92
CA LEU A 21 -6.53 -4.69 5.70
C LEU A 21 -5.35 -4.19 4.85
N PHE A 22 -5.18 -2.88 4.74
CA PHE A 22 -4.09 -2.28 3.99
C PHE A 22 -2.72 -2.69 4.55
N ASP A 23 -2.53 -2.65 5.87
CA ASP A 23 -1.26 -3.02 6.51
C ASP A 23 -0.84 -4.46 6.20
N ARG A 24 -1.80 -5.39 6.22
CA ARG A 24 -1.57 -6.79 5.85
C ARG A 24 -1.19 -6.96 4.38
N LEU A 25 -1.82 -6.22 3.48
CA LEU A 25 -1.51 -6.25 2.04
C LEU A 25 -0.12 -5.70 1.75
N VAL A 26 0.29 -4.63 2.45
CA VAL A 26 1.64 -4.06 2.33
C VAL A 26 2.68 -5.09 2.79
N ILE A 27 2.49 -5.70 3.96
CA ILE A 27 3.40 -6.74 4.47
C ILE A 27 3.46 -7.91 3.50
N ALA A 28 2.32 -8.45 3.06
CA ALA A 28 2.26 -9.58 2.14
C ALA A 28 2.96 -9.29 0.79
N GLY A 29 2.81 -8.08 0.26
CA GLY A 29 3.49 -7.66 -0.98
C GLY A 29 5.01 -7.52 -0.84
N ILE A 30 5.49 -7.22 0.37
CA ILE A 30 6.94 -7.14 0.66
C ILE A 30 7.52 -8.53 0.92
N THR A 31 6.79 -9.39 1.65
CA THR A 31 7.28 -10.70 2.09
C THR A 31 7.04 -11.83 1.08
N GLY A 32 6.11 -11.67 0.14
CA GLY A 32 5.73 -12.71 -0.84
C GLY A 32 6.63 -12.81 -2.07
N TYR A 33 7.81 -12.19 -2.07
CA TYR A 33 8.76 -12.17 -3.19
C TYR A 33 9.93 -13.17 -3.03
N ASP A 34 9.79 -14.17 -2.16
CA ASP A 34 10.74 -15.30 -1.99
C ASP A 34 10.27 -16.55 -2.75
#